data_AF-A0AAX0J319-F1
#
_entry.id   AF-A0AAX0J319-F1
#
_cell.length_a   1.000
_cell.length_b   1.000
_cell.length_c   1.000
_cell.angle_alpha   90.00
_cell.angle_beta   90.00
_cell.angle_gamma   90.00
#
_symmetry.space_group_name_H-M   'P 1'
#
loop_
_entity.id
_entity.type
_entity.pdbx_description
1 polymer ?
#
loop_
_entity_poly.entity_id
_entity_poly.type
_entity_poly.pdbx_seq_one_letter_code
_entity_poly.pdbx_strand_id
1 'polypeptide(L)'
;MEGFRGKNGAMKLYAHPLDFSAIAEEFHISTEFPSDVISAARELDDQFVGQRRDMRDYEFVTIDPAGSMDLDQAVVITNHNDGYTVYYAIADVAAFVEFDAPRAVADESLRRGQTIYLPDQPARLHPAELSEDRASLLPDCNRPAVVWTINLDAFRSAAFSLGYPENCDLNEVDMSEPRSLALM
;
A
#
# COMPACT_ATOMS: atom_id res chain seq x y z
N MET A 1 -8.59 -39.64 -6.13
CA MET A 1 -7.25 -39.34 -6.70
C MET A 1 -7.19 -39.92 -8.10
N GLU A 2 -7.39 -39.11 -9.14
CA GLU A 2 -7.17 -39.53 -10.53
C GLU A 2 -5.86 -38.90 -11.01
N GLY A 3 -4.87 -39.73 -11.32
CA GLY A 3 -3.56 -39.29 -11.78
C GLY A 3 -3.56 -39.04 -13.29
N PHE A 4 -3.21 -37.83 -13.72
CA PHE A 4 -2.99 -37.51 -15.13
C PHE A 4 -1.60 -38.00 -15.57
N ARG A 5 -1.56 -38.92 -16.54
CA ARG A 5 -0.32 -39.58 -17.00
C ARG A 5 0.41 -38.69 -18.00
N GLY A 6 1.57 -38.14 -17.60
CA GLY A 6 2.44 -37.37 -18.49
C GLY A 6 3.10 -38.23 -19.58
N LYS A 7 3.44 -37.61 -20.72
CA LYS A 7 3.95 -38.26 -21.96
C LYS A 7 5.22 -39.12 -21.81
N ASN A 8 5.92 -39.09 -20.67
CA ASN A 8 7.18 -39.81 -20.43
C ASN A 8 7.08 -40.95 -19.39
N GLY A 9 5.88 -41.38 -19.00
CA GLY A 9 5.71 -42.56 -18.13
C GLY A 9 6.14 -42.40 -16.67
N ALA A 10 6.77 -41.29 -16.30
CA ALA A 10 7.09 -40.95 -14.91
C ALA A 10 5.83 -40.46 -14.17
N MET A 11 5.48 -41.14 -13.08
CA MET A 11 4.43 -40.71 -12.16
C MET A 11 4.94 -39.48 -11.40
N LYS A 12 4.36 -38.30 -11.70
CA LYS A 12 4.56 -37.11 -10.87
C LYS A 12 3.69 -37.24 -9.63
N LEU A 13 4.32 -37.38 -8.47
CA LEU A 13 3.66 -37.20 -7.19
C LEU A 13 3.58 -35.69 -6.95
N TYR A 14 2.36 -35.18 -6.85
CA TYR A 14 2.14 -33.84 -6.32
C TYR A 14 1.87 -34.00 -4.82
N ALA A 15 2.60 -33.23 -4.00
CA ALA A 15 2.18 -33.05 -2.62
C ALA A 15 0.77 -32.45 -2.63
N HIS A 16 -0.05 -32.83 -1.65
CA HIS A 16 -1.30 -32.12 -1.40
C HIS A 16 -0.97 -30.65 -1.13
N PRO A 17 -1.75 -29.67 -1.63
CA PRO A 17 -1.54 -28.27 -1.28
C PRO A 17 -1.39 -28.14 0.23
N LEU A 18 -0.37 -27.39 0.66
CA LEU A 18 -0.20 -27.08 2.07
C LEU A 18 -1.35 -26.14 2.46
N ASP A 19 -1.98 -26.44 3.59
CA ASP A 19 -3.09 -25.68 4.16
C ASP A 19 -2.66 -25.20 5.54
N PHE A 20 -2.56 -23.89 5.71
CA PHE A 20 -2.14 -23.26 6.97
C PHE A 20 -3.30 -22.67 7.77
N SER A 21 -4.56 -23.00 7.43
CA SER A 21 -5.76 -22.54 8.14
C SER A 21 -5.73 -22.85 9.64
N ALA A 22 -5.25 -24.05 10.02
CA ALA A 22 -5.12 -24.46 11.42
C ALA A 22 -4.21 -23.51 12.24
N ILE A 23 -3.15 -22.95 11.62
CA ILE A 23 -2.28 -21.96 12.28
C ILE A 23 -3.05 -20.64 12.44
N ALA A 24 -3.75 -20.18 11.40
CA ALA A 24 -4.56 -18.98 11.48
C ALA A 24 -5.61 -19.08 12.61
N GLU A 25 -6.28 -20.22 12.73
CA GLU A 25 -7.25 -20.50 13.80
C GLU A 25 -6.61 -20.49 15.19
N GLU A 26 -5.46 -21.15 15.37
CA GLU A 26 -4.72 -21.21 16.64
C GLU A 26 -4.35 -19.81 17.15
N PHE A 27 -3.94 -18.91 16.25
CA PHE A 27 -3.59 -17.53 16.59
C PHE A 27 -4.76 -16.55 16.46
N HIS A 28 -5.98 -17.05 16.21
CA HIS A 28 -7.19 -16.24 16.06
C HIS A 28 -7.09 -15.16 14.97
N ILE A 29 -6.42 -15.48 13.87
CA ILE A 29 -6.22 -14.60 12.72
C ILE A 29 -7.38 -14.78 11.73
N SER A 30 -8.19 -13.74 11.56
CA SER A 30 -9.28 -13.74 10.57
C SER A 30 -8.75 -13.48 9.16
N THR A 31 -8.85 -14.46 8.27
CA THR A 31 -8.47 -14.31 6.84
C THR A 31 -9.60 -13.76 5.98
N GLU A 32 -10.86 -13.92 6.40
CA GLU A 32 -12.04 -13.45 5.67
C GLU A 32 -12.62 -12.16 6.26
N PHE A 33 -13.29 -11.36 5.43
CA PHE A 33 -14.02 -10.17 5.83
C PHE A 33 -15.53 -10.43 5.90
N PRO A 34 -16.24 -9.82 6.86
CA PRO A 34 -17.70 -9.80 6.86
C PRO A 34 -18.27 -9.20 5.55
N SER A 35 -19.40 -9.72 5.07
CA SER A 35 -19.97 -9.34 3.77
C SER A 35 -20.40 -7.87 3.68
N ASP A 36 -20.81 -7.28 4.80
CA ASP A 36 -21.14 -5.86 4.92
C ASP A 36 -19.89 -4.97 4.81
N VAL A 37 -18.76 -5.40 5.37
CA VAL A 37 -17.46 -4.72 5.22
C VAL A 37 -17.00 -4.75 3.75
N ILE A 38 -17.11 -5.90 3.09
CA ILE A 38 -16.80 -6.05 1.66
C ILE A 38 -17.69 -5.13 0.81
N SER A 39 -18.99 -5.10 1.10
CA SER A 39 -19.95 -4.27 0.37
C SER A 39 -19.64 -2.78 0.56
N ALA A 40 -19.37 -2.36 1.80
CA ALA A 40 -18.98 -0.99 2.10
C ALA A 40 -17.68 -0.58 1.39
N ALA A 41 -16.68 -1.47 1.32
CA ALA A 41 -15.42 -1.19 0.64
C ALA A 41 -15.57 -0.88 -0.86
N ARG A 42 -16.52 -1.54 -1.55
CA ARG A 42 -16.82 -1.29 -2.97
C ARG A 42 -17.38 0.10 -3.24
N GLU A 43 -18.03 0.67 -2.24
CA GLU A 43 -18.71 1.97 -2.32
C GLU A 43 -17.84 3.15 -1.86
N LEU A 44 -16.61 2.90 -1.37
CA LEU A 44 -15.72 3.97 -0.92
C LEU A 44 -15.17 4.78 -2.09
N ASP A 45 -15.29 6.10 -2.02
CA ASP A 45 -14.69 7.02 -2.98
C ASP A 45 -13.72 7.98 -2.28
N ASP A 46 -12.81 8.59 -3.05
CA ASP A 46 -11.84 9.57 -2.56
C ASP A 46 -12.57 10.84 -2.05
N GLN A 47 -12.45 11.12 -0.75
CA GLN A 47 -13.06 12.31 -0.12
C GLN A 47 -12.40 13.65 -0.53
N PHE A 48 -11.22 13.62 -1.15
CA PHE A 48 -10.46 14.82 -1.52
C PHE A 48 -10.42 15.08 -3.03
N VAL A 49 -11.34 14.48 -3.79
CA VAL A 49 -11.46 14.72 -5.24
C VAL A 49 -11.53 16.23 -5.54
N GLY A 50 -10.73 16.66 -6.51
CA GLY A 50 -10.65 18.06 -6.93
C GLY A 50 -9.78 18.97 -6.06
N GLN A 51 -9.23 18.47 -4.95
CA GLN A 51 -8.32 19.22 -4.06
C GLN A 51 -6.86 18.79 -4.21
N ARG A 52 -6.60 17.79 -5.07
CA ARG A 52 -5.28 17.17 -5.24
C ARG A 52 -4.43 17.92 -6.25
N ARG A 53 -3.13 17.98 -6.00
CA ARG A 53 -2.12 18.35 -6.99
C ARG A 53 -2.11 17.29 -8.09
N ASP A 54 -2.19 17.72 -9.34
CA ASP A 54 -2.05 16.82 -10.48
C ASP A 54 -0.57 16.44 -10.65
N MET A 55 -0.28 15.15 -10.60
CA MET A 55 1.06 14.58 -10.80
C MET A 55 1.05 13.44 -11.82
N ARG A 56 -0.01 13.30 -12.61
CA ARG A 56 -0.19 12.21 -13.60
C ARG A 56 0.83 12.26 -14.75
N ASP A 57 1.47 13.41 -14.98
CA ASP A 57 2.53 13.57 -15.98
C ASP A 57 3.90 13.02 -15.52
N TYR A 58 4.02 12.61 -14.25
CA TYR A 58 5.24 12.02 -13.72
C TYR A 58 5.21 10.50 -13.91
N GLU A 59 6.30 9.95 -14.45
CA GLU A 59 6.46 8.51 -14.68
C GLU A 59 6.82 7.77 -13.37
N PHE A 60 5.88 7.73 -12.43
CA PHE A 60 6.03 6.94 -11.20
C PHE A 60 6.11 5.45 -11.50
N VAL A 61 6.98 4.76 -10.75
CA VAL A 61 7.11 3.29 -10.82
C VAL A 61 6.95 2.68 -9.43
N THR A 62 6.32 1.50 -9.40
CA THR A 62 6.31 0.61 -8.22
C THR A 62 7.36 -0.49 -8.40
N ILE A 63 7.85 -1.07 -7.30
CA ILE A 63 8.90 -2.10 -7.32
C ILE A 63 8.51 -3.17 -6.32
N ASP A 64 7.79 -4.17 -6.81
CA ASP A 64 7.12 -5.18 -5.99
C ASP A 64 7.29 -6.59 -6.59
N PRO A 65 7.06 -7.66 -5.81
CA PRO A 65 7.02 -9.02 -6.34
C PRO A 65 6.05 -9.17 -7.52
N ALA A 66 6.37 -10.10 -8.43
CA ALA A 66 5.51 -10.37 -9.58
C ALA A 66 4.12 -10.85 -9.14
N GLY A 67 3.08 -10.15 -9.59
CA GLY A 67 1.68 -10.45 -9.26
C GLY A 67 1.15 -9.76 -8.01
N SER A 68 1.94 -8.92 -7.34
CA SER A 68 1.44 -8.04 -6.27
C SER A 68 0.36 -7.10 -6.80
N MET A 69 -0.70 -6.94 -6.02
CA MET A 69 -1.85 -6.09 -6.34
C MET A 69 -2.07 -4.99 -5.30
N ASP A 70 -1.47 -5.10 -4.12
CA ASP A 70 -1.47 -4.14 -3.01
C ASP A 70 -0.24 -3.22 -3.08
N LEU A 71 -0.21 -2.36 -4.09
CA LEU A 71 0.91 -1.48 -4.38
C LEU A 71 0.79 -0.19 -3.56
N ASP A 72 1.44 -0.18 -2.40
CA ASP A 72 1.35 0.92 -1.43
C ASP A 72 2.24 2.13 -1.75
N GLN A 73 3.25 1.95 -2.62
CA GLN A 73 4.29 2.94 -2.82
C GLN A 73 4.77 3.02 -4.26
N ALA A 74 5.08 4.25 -4.70
CA ALA A 74 5.66 4.50 -6.00
C ALA A 74 6.73 5.60 -5.91
N VAL A 75 7.70 5.58 -6.81
CA VAL A 75 8.81 6.53 -6.82
C VAL A 75 9.10 7.04 -8.22
N VAL A 76 9.47 8.32 -8.32
CA VAL A 76 10.16 8.87 -9.49
C VAL A 76 11.33 9.73 -9.02
N ILE A 77 12.44 9.65 -9.74
CA ILE A 77 13.65 10.42 -9.45
C ILE A 77 13.98 11.24 -10.67
N THR A 78 14.09 12.55 -10.47
CA THR A 78 14.53 13.50 -11.49
C THR A 78 15.91 14.03 -11.14
N ASN A 79 16.78 14.17 -12.12
CA ASN A 79 18.12 14.72 -11.94
C ASN A 79 18.16 16.19 -12.39
N HIS A 80 18.97 17.00 -11.71
CA HIS A 80 19.30 18.36 -12.10
C HIS A 80 20.81 18.60 -11.90
N ASN A 81 21.34 19.74 -12.37
CA ASN A 81 22.78 19.99 -12.42
C ASN A 81 23.50 19.77 -11.08
N ASP A 82 22.85 20.12 -9.97
CA ASP A 82 23.44 20.09 -8.63
C ASP A 82 22.88 18.99 -7.71
N GLY A 83 22.14 18.00 -8.24
CA GLY A 83 21.53 16.96 -7.39
C GLY A 83 20.34 16.21 -8.01
N TYR A 84 19.44 15.75 -7.14
CA TYR A 84 18.26 14.96 -7.50
C TYR A 84 17.03 15.41 -6.71
N THR A 85 15.86 15.32 -7.33
CA THR A 85 14.58 15.37 -6.62
C THR A 85 13.92 13.99 -6.68
N VAL A 86 13.66 13.41 -5.52
CA VAL A 86 12.90 12.18 -5.35
C VAL A 86 11.48 12.56 -4.98
N TYR A 87 10.52 12.08 -5.76
CA TYR A 87 9.11 12.09 -5.39
C TYR A 87 8.75 10.69 -4.92
N TYR A 88 8.39 10.58 -3.64
CA TYR A 88 8.01 9.31 -3.02
C TYR A 88 6.53 9.35 -2.68
N ALA A 89 5.75 8.53 -3.37
CA ALA A 89 4.31 8.46 -3.24
C ALA A 89 3.91 7.27 -2.37
N ILE A 90 2.98 7.51 -1.45
CA ILE A 90 2.31 6.47 -0.67
C ILE A 90 0.82 6.50 -1.00
N ALA A 91 0.21 5.32 -1.18
CA ALA A 91 -1.23 5.15 -1.34
C ALA A 91 -2.00 5.87 -0.23
N ASP A 92 -2.96 6.71 -0.61
CA ASP A 92 -3.72 7.53 0.35
C ASP A 92 -4.96 6.78 0.85
N VAL A 93 -4.77 5.72 1.63
CA VAL A 93 -5.89 4.92 2.19
C VAL A 93 -6.82 5.78 3.06
N ALA A 94 -6.25 6.78 3.74
CA ALA A 94 -7.01 7.73 4.56
C ALA A 94 -7.99 8.57 3.72
N ALA A 95 -7.79 8.68 2.40
CA ALA A 95 -8.77 9.27 1.49
C ALA A 95 -10.01 8.43 1.24
N PHE A 96 -10.05 7.18 1.68
CA PHE A 96 -11.21 6.30 1.52
C PHE A 96 -11.81 5.93 2.88
N VAL A 97 -10.96 5.74 3.90
CA VAL A 97 -11.39 5.29 5.21
C VAL A 97 -11.43 6.46 6.18
N GLU A 98 -12.64 6.88 6.53
CA GLU A 98 -12.92 7.89 7.54
C GLU A 98 -12.99 7.21 8.93
N PHE A 99 -12.12 7.62 9.85
CA PHE A 99 -11.96 7.00 11.19
C PHE A 99 -12.66 7.75 12.32
N ASP A 100 -13.28 8.91 12.05
CA ASP A 100 -13.93 9.75 13.06
C ASP A 100 -15.43 9.43 13.25
N ALA A 101 -16.00 8.55 12.42
CA ALA A 101 -17.36 8.03 12.54
C ALA A 101 -17.39 6.50 12.37
N PRO A 102 -18.24 5.76 13.11
CA PRO A 102 -18.38 4.31 12.95
C PRO A 102 -18.76 3.95 11.51
N ARG A 103 -17.89 3.18 10.85
CA ARG A 103 -18.07 2.67 9.50
C ARG A 103 -17.51 1.25 9.44
N ALA A 104 -18.21 0.37 8.72
CA ALA A 104 -17.87 -1.05 8.66
C ALA A 104 -16.38 -1.30 8.31
N VAL A 105 -15.82 -0.56 7.35
CA VAL A 105 -14.40 -0.70 6.96
C VAL A 105 -13.46 -0.17 8.04
N ALA A 106 -13.72 1.01 8.61
CA ALA A 106 -12.87 1.62 9.64
C ALA A 106 -12.83 0.76 10.92
N ASP A 107 -13.99 0.29 11.38
CA ASP A 107 -14.10 -0.55 12.57
C ASP A 107 -13.35 -1.88 12.40
N GLU A 108 -13.48 -2.50 11.22
CA GLU A 108 -12.78 -3.74 10.89
C GLU A 108 -11.26 -3.53 10.74
N SER A 109 -10.82 -2.42 10.13
CA SER A 109 -9.41 -2.05 10.05
C SER A 109 -8.80 -1.87 11.44
N LEU A 110 -9.49 -1.17 12.35
CA LEU A 110 -9.04 -1.00 13.73
C LEU A 110 -8.99 -2.32 14.49
N ARG A 111 -9.94 -3.23 14.25
CA ARG A 111 -9.95 -4.58 14.84
C ARG A 111 -8.77 -5.43 14.36
N ARG A 112 -8.39 -5.32 13.09
CA ARG A 112 -7.29 -6.08 12.46
C ARG A 112 -5.92 -5.50 12.76
N GLY A 113 -5.78 -4.17 12.72
CA GLY A 113 -4.58 -3.42 13.03
C GLY A 113 -3.44 -3.50 12.00
N GLN A 114 -3.24 -4.65 11.37
CA GLN A 114 -2.21 -4.87 10.34
C GLN A 114 -2.59 -6.01 9.38
N THR A 115 -1.89 -6.09 8.25
CA THR A 115 -1.88 -7.31 7.42
C THR A 115 -0.94 -8.32 8.06
N ILE A 116 -1.39 -9.57 8.23
CA ILE A 116 -0.55 -10.69 8.68
C ILE A 116 -0.32 -11.62 7.49
N TYR A 117 0.94 -11.83 7.11
CA TYR A 117 1.30 -12.70 6.00
C TYR A 117 1.47 -14.14 6.48
N LEU A 118 0.49 -15.00 6.16
CA LEU A 118 0.61 -16.44 6.35
C LEU A 118 1.41 -17.06 5.18
N PRO A 119 1.93 -18.28 5.31
CA PRO A 119 2.73 -18.91 4.26
C PRO A 119 2.00 -19.13 2.92
N ASP A 120 0.66 -19.23 2.94
CA ASP A 120 -0.19 -19.51 1.78
C ASP A 120 -1.08 -18.32 1.37
N GLN A 121 -1.38 -17.39 2.27
CA GLN A 121 -2.20 -16.22 1.98
C GLN A 121 -2.02 -15.07 2.99
N PRO A 122 -2.32 -13.81 2.61
CA PRO A 122 -2.39 -12.72 3.57
C PRO A 122 -3.74 -12.71 4.32
N ALA A 123 -3.70 -12.54 5.64
CA ALA A 123 -4.81 -12.02 6.41
C ALA A 123 -4.75 -10.49 6.35
N ARG A 124 -5.46 -9.91 5.39
CA ARG A 124 -5.33 -8.50 5.01
C ARG A 124 -5.86 -7.56 6.09
N LEU A 125 -5.28 -6.37 6.19
CA LEU A 125 -5.81 -5.25 6.97
C LEU A 125 -7.12 -4.71 6.37
N HIS A 126 -7.14 -4.52 5.05
CA HIS A 126 -8.28 -3.98 4.31
C HIS A 126 -8.86 -5.02 3.35
N PRO A 127 -10.15 -4.94 3.00
CA PRO A 127 -10.72 -5.74 1.92
C PRO A 127 -9.98 -5.52 0.60
N ALA A 128 -9.92 -6.55 -0.25
CA ALA A 128 -9.22 -6.48 -1.53
C ALA A 128 -9.80 -5.38 -2.45
N GLU A 129 -11.10 -5.11 -2.36
CA GLU A 129 -11.76 -4.02 -3.09
C GLU A 129 -11.21 -2.63 -2.75
N LEU A 130 -10.54 -2.49 -1.60
CA LEU A 130 -9.81 -1.30 -1.23
C LEU A 130 -8.30 -1.47 -1.48
N SER A 131 -7.66 -2.45 -0.84
CA SER A 131 -6.18 -2.56 -0.86
C SER A 131 -5.59 -3.02 -2.18
N GLU A 132 -6.33 -3.79 -2.98
CA GLU A 132 -5.85 -4.34 -4.25
C GLU A 132 -6.51 -3.69 -5.47
N ASP A 133 -7.29 -2.63 -5.25
CA ASP A 133 -7.98 -1.89 -6.31
C ASP A 133 -7.95 -0.38 -6.05
N ARG A 134 -8.91 0.14 -5.28
CA ARG A 134 -9.16 1.59 -5.17
C ARG A 134 -7.98 2.39 -4.57
N ALA A 135 -7.32 1.84 -3.55
CA ALA A 135 -6.18 2.49 -2.91
C ALA A 135 -4.83 2.08 -3.51
N SER A 136 -4.76 0.95 -4.20
CA SER A 136 -3.51 0.44 -4.79
C SER A 136 -3.05 1.33 -5.94
N LEU A 137 -1.75 1.65 -5.98
CA LEU A 137 -1.09 2.42 -7.05
C LEU A 137 -0.87 1.56 -8.31
N LEU A 138 -1.94 0.93 -8.80
CA LEU A 138 -1.93 0.11 -10.00
C LEU A 138 -1.55 0.93 -11.25
N PRO A 139 -0.86 0.32 -12.23
CA PRO A 139 -0.52 0.99 -13.47
C PRO A 139 -1.77 1.41 -14.27
N ASP A 140 -1.61 2.47 -15.07
CA ASP A 140 -2.63 3.00 -16.00
C ASP A 140 -3.95 3.43 -15.32
N CYS A 141 -3.91 3.66 -14.01
CA CYS A 141 -5.05 4.00 -13.19
C CYS A 141 -4.78 5.25 -12.39
N ASN A 142 -5.67 6.26 -12.48
CA ASN A 142 -5.52 7.44 -11.62
C ASN A 142 -5.77 7.05 -10.15
N ARG A 143 -4.86 7.41 -9.25
CA ARG A 143 -4.91 7.03 -7.84
C ARG A 143 -4.56 8.18 -6.90
N PRO A 144 -5.27 8.30 -5.77
CA PRO A 144 -4.91 9.26 -4.74
C PRO A 144 -3.66 8.79 -3.98
N ALA A 145 -2.70 9.69 -3.84
CA ALA A 145 -1.47 9.44 -3.10
C ALA A 145 -1.11 10.64 -2.21
N VAL A 146 -0.32 10.37 -1.18
CA VAL A 146 0.43 11.39 -0.45
C VAL A 146 1.86 11.35 -0.97
N VAL A 147 2.33 12.47 -1.53
CA VAL A 147 3.66 12.55 -2.16
C VAL A 147 4.59 13.40 -1.32
N TRP A 148 5.73 12.83 -0.95
CA TRP A 148 6.87 13.54 -0.37
C TRP A 148 7.84 13.98 -1.46
N THR A 149 8.28 15.24 -1.40
CA THR A 149 9.35 15.76 -2.27
C THR A 149 10.65 15.86 -1.48
N ILE A 150 11.67 15.11 -1.90
CA ILE A 150 12.96 15.04 -1.22
C ILE A 150 14.04 15.53 -2.17
N ASN A 151 14.72 16.62 -1.81
CA ASN A 151 15.84 17.16 -2.57
C ASN A 151 17.16 16.63 -2.02
N LEU A 152 17.99 16.09 -2.90
CA LEU A 152 19.29 15.50 -2.59
C LEU A 152 20.37 16.31 -3.30
N ASP A 153 21.52 16.51 -2.65
CA ASP A 153 22.68 17.12 -3.30
C ASP A 153 23.42 16.14 -4.24
N ALA A 154 24.41 16.66 -4.98
CA ALA A 154 25.24 15.87 -5.89
C ALA A 154 26.06 14.75 -5.21
N PHE A 155 26.31 14.84 -3.90
CA PHE A 155 27.05 13.84 -3.12
C PHE A 155 26.13 12.79 -2.49
N ARG A 156 24.82 12.83 -2.81
CA ARG A 156 23.77 11.94 -2.29
C ARG A 156 23.56 12.10 -0.78
N SER A 157 24.09 13.16 -0.19
CA SER A 157 23.63 13.62 1.11
C SER A 157 22.24 14.23 0.88
N ALA A 158 21.26 13.72 1.60
CA ALA A 158 20.01 14.44 1.71
C ALA A 158 20.33 15.72 2.49
N ALA A 159 20.21 16.88 1.83
CA ALA A 159 20.01 18.12 2.54
C ALA A 159 18.57 18.07 3.09
N PHE A 160 18.35 17.25 4.12
CA PHE A 160 17.24 17.52 5.02
C PHE A 160 17.57 18.84 5.68
N SER A 161 17.04 19.94 5.15
CA SER A 161 16.84 21.12 5.98
C SER A 161 15.69 20.79 6.94
N LEU A 162 15.92 19.88 7.88
CA LEU A 162 15.35 20.06 9.19
C LEU A 162 16.29 21.07 9.85
N GLY A 163 15.80 22.29 10.08
CA GLY A 163 16.47 23.19 11.00
C GLY A 163 16.48 22.55 12.38
N TYR A 164 17.53 21.79 12.71
CA TYR A 164 17.77 21.32 14.06
C TYR A 164 18.71 22.32 14.76
N PRO A 165 18.23 23.16 15.70
CA PRO A 165 19.08 23.54 16.82
C PRO A 165 19.37 22.28 17.67
N GLU A 166 20.56 22.20 18.26
CA GLU A 166 21.15 20.98 18.87
C GLU A 166 20.37 20.35 20.06
N ASN A 167 19.16 20.78 20.38
CA ASN A 167 18.33 20.17 21.42
C ASN A 167 16.84 20.28 21.04
N CYS A 168 16.26 19.26 20.41
CA CYS A 168 14.81 19.14 20.30
C CYS A 168 14.33 17.70 20.42
N ASP A 169 13.33 17.56 21.28
CA ASP A 169 12.52 16.38 21.58
C ASP A 169 11.82 15.85 20.31
N LEU A 170 11.71 14.53 20.16
CA LEU A 170 11.25 13.84 18.93
C LEU A 170 9.73 14.00 18.65
N ASN A 171 9.02 14.82 19.42
CA ASN A 171 7.56 14.89 19.40
C ASN A 171 6.97 16.08 18.62
N GLU A 172 7.78 16.95 18.01
CA GLU A 172 7.29 18.02 17.14
C GLU A 172 8.05 18.03 15.81
N VAL A 173 7.51 17.29 14.84
CA VAL A 173 7.90 17.40 13.42
C VAL A 173 7.08 18.54 12.80
N ASP A 174 7.74 19.62 12.38
CA ASP A 174 7.12 20.69 11.58
C ASP A 174 6.94 20.20 10.13
N MET A 175 5.68 19.98 9.73
CA MET A 175 5.24 19.41 8.45
C MET A 175 4.77 20.49 7.47
N SER A 176 5.22 21.74 7.61
CA SER A 176 4.51 22.88 7.03
C SER A 176 4.50 23.00 5.51
N GLU A 177 5.44 22.45 4.70
CA GLU A 177 5.23 22.06 3.28
C GLU A 177 6.36 21.16 2.67
N PRO A 178 6.37 19.83 2.92
CA PRO A 178 7.09 18.87 2.05
C PRO A 178 6.24 17.70 1.55
N ARG A 179 4.92 17.72 1.80
CA ARG A 179 3.96 16.68 1.37
C ARG A 179 2.72 17.29 0.74
N SER A 180 2.19 16.68 -0.31
CA SER A 180 0.93 17.10 -0.94
C SER A 180 0.02 15.92 -1.22
N LEU A 181 -1.30 16.13 -1.07
CA LEU A 181 -2.29 15.25 -1.66
C LEU A 181 -2.14 15.34 -3.19
N ALA A 182 -1.82 14.21 -3.81
CA ALA A 182 -1.58 14.10 -5.24
C ALA A 182 -2.59 13.16 -5.88
N LEU A 183 -2.90 13.45 -7.13
CA LEU A 183 -3.49 12.49 -8.06
C LEU A 183 -2.38 12.04 -9.00
N MET A 184 -2.12 10.74 -9.01
CA MET A 184 -1.10 10.09 -9.82
C MET A 184 -1.72 9.19 -10.86
#